data_AF-A0A662CNQ0-F1
#
_entry.id   AF-A0A662CNQ0-F1
#
_cell.length_a   1.000
_cell.length_b   1.000
_cell.length_c   1.000
_cell.angle_alpha   90.00
_cell.angle_beta   90.00
_cell.angle_gamma   90.00
#
_symmetry.space_group_name_H-M   'P 1'
#
loop_
_entity.id
_entity.type
_entity.pdbx_description
1 polymer ?
#
loop_
_entity_poly.entity_id
_entity_poly.type
_entity_poly.pdbx_seq_one_letter_code
_entity_poly.pdbx_strand_id
1 'polypeptide(L)'
;SSVSSSADTYMFTASASVSQDFLEKTGLTKSDNMRKTMRYSMVVLMMLGVGMALILRDIVDATFFFVSLTMSLGLLVLVLWIYPKINRLSVWLSILFCLIGVIVPAILIGISEQLVMYAFAACIFGILVGMIVEWIRKLSGRSTNGLK
;
A
#
# COMPACT_ATOMS: atom_id res chain seq x y z
N SER A 1 19.31 -11.10 20.45
CA SER A 1 19.01 -9.71 20.84
C SER A 1 18.66 -8.83 19.64
N SER A 2 19.37 -8.92 18.50
CA SER A 2 19.09 -8.07 17.32
C SER A 2 17.70 -8.28 16.71
N VAL A 3 17.22 -9.52 16.59
CA VAL A 3 15.89 -9.82 16.02
C VAL A 3 14.74 -9.28 16.85
N SER A 4 14.85 -9.26 18.18
CA SER A 4 13.83 -8.71 19.07
C SER A 4 13.75 -7.19 18.93
N SER A 5 14.89 -6.51 18.90
CA SER A 5 14.95 -5.04 18.74
C SER A 5 14.37 -4.58 17.39
N SER A 6 14.64 -5.31 16.31
CA SER A 6 14.02 -5.04 15.00
C SER A 6 12.51 -5.28 15.02
N ALA A 7 12.05 -6.37 15.64
CA ALA A 7 10.62 -6.66 15.77
C ALA A 7 9.89 -5.56 16.56
N ASP A 8 10.47 -5.08 17.66
CA ASP A 8 9.92 -3.98 18.46
C ASP A 8 9.81 -2.71 17.61
N THR A 9 10.85 -2.37 16.85
CA THR A 9 10.87 -1.19 15.98
C THR A 9 9.76 -1.24 14.91
N TYR A 10 9.59 -2.41 14.25
CA TYR A 10 8.54 -2.59 13.25
C TYR A 10 7.16 -2.51 13.87
N MET A 11 6.98 -3.12 15.04
CA MET A 11 5.71 -3.15 15.76
C MET A 11 5.31 -1.74 16.25
N PHE A 12 6.26 -0.96 16.78
CA PHE A 12 6.04 0.44 17.14
C PHE A 12 5.66 1.29 15.94
N THR A 13 6.42 1.18 14.84
CA THR A 13 6.15 1.97 13.62
C THR A 13 4.80 1.63 13.02
N ALA A 14 4.45 0.34 12.94
CA ALA A 14 3.17 -0.12 12.42
C ALA A 14 2.00 0.27 13.34
N SER A 15 2.16 0.18 14.66
CA SER A 15 1.13 0.61 15.60
C SER A 15 0.90 2.13 15.54
N ALA A 16 1.97 2.91 15.35
CA ALA A 16 1.88 4.36 15.21
C ALA A 16 1.17 4.75 13.92
N SER A 17 1.52 4.16 12.78
CA SER A 17 0.84 4.45 11.50
C SER A 17 -0.63 4.05 11.52
N VAL A 18 -0.99 2.89 12.08
CA VAL A 18 -2.41 2.48 12.20
C VAL A 18 -3.18 3.42 13.15
N SER A 19 -2.56 3.84 14.25
CA SER A 19 -3.24 4.70 15.23
C SER A 19 -3.40 6.13 14.74
N GLN A 20 -2.39 6.69 14.07
CA GLN A 20 -2.37 8.09 13.63
C GLN A 20 -2.98 8.26 12.23
N ASP A 21 -2.61 7.45 11.24
CA ASP A 21 -3.11 7.62 9.88
C ASP A 21 -4.48 7.00 9.63
N PHE A 22 -4.84 5.93 10.35
CA PHE A 22 -6.15 5.31 10.21
C PHE A 22 -7.12 5.81 11.28
N LEU A 23 -6.83 5.62 12.56
CA LEU A 23 -7.81 5.85 13.65
C LEU A 23 -8.06 7.33 13.99
N GLU A 24 -7.04 8.18 13.88
CA GLU A 24 -7.20 9.63 14.10
C GLU A 24 -7.90 10.31 12.91
N LYS A 25 -7.49 9.97 11.68
CA LYS A 25 -8.08 10.51 10.43
C LYS A 25 -9.53 10.08 10.17
N THR A 26 -9.94 8.89 10.63
CA THR A 26 -11.35 8.45 10.56
C THR A 26 -12.22 9.03 11.69
N GLY A 27 -11.65 9.78 12.63
CA GLY A 27 -12.39 10.39 13.74
C GLY A 27 -12.92 9.40 14.78
N LEU A 28 -12.53 8.12 14.70
CA LEU A 28 -12.98 7.05 15.60
C LEU A 28 -12.37 7.17 17.01
N THR A 29 -11.33 7.98 17.20
CA THR A 29 -10.65 8.12 18.50
C THR A 29 -10.42 9.59 18.87
N LYS A 30 -10.95 10.05 20.02
CA LYS A 30 -10.56 11.32 20.65
C LYS A 30 -9.12 11.22 21.17
N SER A 31 -8.33 12.28 20.98
CA SER A 31 -6.89 12.36 21.31
C SER A 31 -6.53 11.92 22.74
N ASP A 32 -7.47 12.00 23.68
CA ASP A 32 -7.29 11.60 25.09
C ASP A 32 -6.97 10.12 25.30
N ASN A 33 -7.39 9.23 24.37
CA ASN A 33 -7.17 7.77 24.49
C ASN A 33 -6.10 7.21 23.56
N MET A 34 -5.34 8.06 22.87
CA MET A 34 -4.27 7.67 21.93
C MET A 34 -3.32 6.60 22.49
N ARG A 35 -2.94 6.73 23.76
CA ARG A 35 -2.01 5.79 24.42
C ARG A 35 -2.61 4.40 24.66
N LYS A 36 -3.93 4.30 24.90
CA LYS A 36 -4.62 3.01 25.03
C LYS A 36 -4.84 2.40 23.65
N THR A 37 -5.26 3.20 22.68
CA THR A 37 -5.48 2.77 21.29
C THR A 37 -4.20 2.23 20.66
N MET A 38 -3.06 2.88 20.89
CA MET A 38 -1.75 2.40 20.43
C MET A 38 -1.34 1.06 21.06
N ARG A 39 -1.67 0.84 22.34
CA ARG A 39 -1.41 -0.45 23.01
C ARG A 39 -2.29 -1.57 22.45
N TYR A 40 -3.57 -1.30 22.20
CA TYR A 40 -4.46 -2.26 21.57
C TYR A 40 -4.06 -2.58 20.13
N SER A 41 -3.68 -1.56 19.34
CA SER A 41 -3.21 -1.77 17.96
C SER A 41 -1.92 -2.59 17.91
N MET A 42 -0.99 -2.38 18.85
CA MET A 42 0.17 -3.24 19.03
C MET A 42 -0.23 -4.70 19.24
N VAL A 43 -1.08 -5.00 20.23
CA VAL A 43 -1.46 -6.40 20.54
C VAL A 43 -2.16 -7.06 19.35
N VAL A 44 -3.06 -6.35 18.68
CA VAL A 44 -3.78 -6.86 17.50
C VAL A 44 -2.80 -7.12 16.34
N LEU A 45 -1.89 -6.20 16.06
CA LEU A 45 -0.86 -6.38 15.02
C LEU A 45 0.10 -7.53 15.36
N MET A 46 0.42 -7.74 16.64
CA MET A 46 1.23 -8.89 17.08
C MET A 46 0.54 -10.21 16.77
N MET A 47 -0.73 -10.34 17.14
CA MET A 47 -1.53 -11.55 16.90
C MET A 47 -1.70 -11.81 15.41
N LEU A 48 -1.93 -10.76 14.61
CA LEU A 48 -1.98 -10.87 13.15
C LEU A 48 -0.62 -11.28 12.55
N GLY A 49 0.47 -10.71 13.05
CA GLY A 49 1.83 -11.03 12.60
C GLY A 49 2.21 -12.48 12.90
N VAL A 50 1.92 -12.96 14.11
CA VAL A 50 2.11 -14.36 14.50
C VAL A 50 1.21 -15.28 13.68
N GLY A 51 -0.05 -14.89 13.47
CA GLY A 51 -0.98 -15.63 12.62
C GLY A 51 -0.47 -15.78 11.19
N MET A 52 0.03 -14.69 10.58
CA MET A 52 0.64 -14.76 9.26
C MET A 52 1.95 -15.54 9.23
N ALA A 53 2.78 -15.47 10.28
CA ALA A 53 3.99 -16.28 10.36
C ALA A 53 3.71 -17.79 10.43
N LEU A 54 2.56 -18.20 10.96
CA LEU A 54 2.14 -19.60 10.97
C LEU A 54 1.55 -20.05 9.62
N ILE A 55 0.90 -19.13 8.89
CA ILE A 55 0.31 -19.40 7.57
C ILE A 55 1.39 -19.42 6.48
N LEU A 56 2.31 -18.45 6.49
CA LEU A 56 3.48 -18.40 5.60
C LEU A 56 4.59 -19.26 6.19
N ARG A 57 4.42 -20.58 6.14
CA ARG A 57 5.39 -21.54 6.65
C ARG A 57 6.73 -21.50 5.88
N ASP A 58 6.72 -20.97 4.66
CA ASP A 58 7.91 -20.75 3.84
C ASP A 58 8.40 -19.30 3.91
N ILE A 59 9.60 -19.12 4.47
CA ILE A 59 10.26 -17.82 4.58
C ILE A 59 10.56 -17.19 3.21
N VAL A 60 10.75 -18.03 2.19
CA VAL A 60 10.99 -17.63 0.79
C VAL A 60 9.74 -16.98 0.18
N ASP A 61 8.57 -17.47 0.54
CA ASP A 61 7.31 -16.93 0.03
C ASP A 61 7.01 -15.56 0.64
N ALA A 62 7.28 -15.41 1.93
CA ALA A 62 7.14 -14.13 2.62
C ALA A 62 8.07 -13.05 2.03
N THR A 63 9.31 -13.41 1.67
CA THR A 63 10.24 -12.46 1.06
C THR A 63 9.81 -12.07 -0.34
N PHE A 64 9.36 -13.00 -1.19
CA PHE A 64 8.88 -12.65 -2.53
C PHE A 64 7.63 -11.75 -2.50
N PHE A 65 6.69 -12.02 -1.59
CA PHE A 65 5.53 -11.15 -1.39
C PHE A 65 5.94 -9.74 -0.95
N PHE A 66 6.87 -9.65 0.01
CA PHE A 66 7.35 -8.36 0.52
C PHE A 66 8.16 -7.58 -0.52
N VAL A 67 9.05 -8.24 -1.26
CA VAL A 67 9.81 -7.65 -2.36
C VAL A 67 8.85 -7.15 -3.45
N SER A 68 7.82 -7.93 -3.78
CA SER A 68 6.81 -7.52 -4.75
C SER A 68 6.07 -6.25 -4.33
N LEU A 69 5.65 -6.14 -3.06
CA LEU A 69 4.96 -4.95 -2.55
C LEU A 69 5.88 -3.73 -2.49
N THR A 70 7.09 -3.89 -1.98
CA THR A 70 8.05 -2.78 -1.83
C THR A 70 8.53 -2.25 -3.17
N MET A 71 8.75 -3.11 -4.15
CA MET A 71 9.17 -2.70 -5.49
C MET A 71 8.06 -1.93 -6.22
N SER A 72 6.81 -2.38 -6.12
CA SER A 72 5.68 -1.67 -6.72
C SER A 72 5.38 -0.33 -6.05
N LEU A 73 5.43 -0.25 -4.71
CA LEU A 73 5.32 1.01 -3.98
C LEU A 73 6.49 1.96 -4.32
N GLY A 74 7.71 1.42 -4.45
CA GLY A 74 8.89 2.17 -4.86
C GLY A 74 8.72 2.81 -6.24
N LEU A 75 8.17 2.06 -7.20
CA LEU A 75 7.86 2.59 -8.53
C LEU A 75 6.82 3.71 -8.47
N LEU A 76 5.76 3.54 -7.66
CA LEU A 76 4.73 4.56 -7.47
C LEU A 76 5.32 5.86 -6.88
N VAL A 77 6.21 5.76 -5.90
CA VAL A 77 6.92 6.91 -5.31
C VAL A 77 7.83 7.58 -6.35
N LEU A 78 8.54 6.81 -7.17
CA LEU A 78 9.38 7.34 -8.24
C LEU A 78 8.53 8.11 -9.28
N VAL A 79 7.38 7.57 -9.66
CA VAL A 79 6.46 8.23 -10.59
C VAL A 79 5.87 9.51 -10.01
N LEU A 80 5.50 9.52 -8.74
CA LEU A 80 5.07 10.74 -8.04
C LEU A 80 6.17 11.80 -7.98
N TRP A 81 7.43 11.37 -7.85
CA TRP A 81 8.56 12.29 -7.83
C TRP A 81 8.80 12.95 -9.20
N ILE A 82 8.70 12.19 -10.30
CA ILE A 82 8.90 12.74 -11.65
C ILE A 82 7.68 13.53 -12.17
N TYR A 83 6.47 13.15 -11.76
CA TYR A 83 5.23 13.88 -12.09
C TYR A 83 4.48 14.30 -10.81
N PRO A 84 4.94 15.37 -10.11
CA PRO A 84 4.34 15.82 -8.84
C PRO A 84 2.91 16.38 -8.99
N LYS A 85 2.41 16.53 -10.22
CA LYS A 85 1.05 17.01 -10.51
C LYS A 85 0.03 15.89 -10.75
N ILE A 86 0.37 14.63 -10.50
CA ILE A 86 -0.57 13.50 -10.64
C ILE A 86 -1.77 13.68 -9.69
N ASN A 87 -2.97 13.46 -10.22
CA ASN A 87 -4.21 13.61 -9.47
C ASN A 87 -4.40 12.49 -8.43
N ARG A 88 -5.03 12.79 -7.27
CA ARG A 88 -5.27 11.81 -6.18
C ARG A 88 -5.95 10.51 -6.66
N LEU A 89 -6.83 10.62 -7.65
CA LEU A 89 -7.57 9.50 -8.24
C LEU A 89 -6.65 8.50 -8.97
N SER A 90 -5.62 8.99 -9.66
CA SER A 90 -4.64 8.17 -10.38
C SER A 90 -3.77 7.36 -9.41
N VAL A 91 -3.33 8.00 -8.31
CA VAL A 91 -2.58 7.33 -7.24
C VAL A 91 -3.41 6.23 -6.60
N TRP A 92 -4.68 6.51 -6.30
CA TRP A 92 -5.57 5.54 -5.67
C TRP A 92 -5.85 4.34 -6.58
N LEU A 93 -6.08 4.57 -7.88
CA LEU A 93 -6.22 3.51 -8.87
C LEU A 93 -4.95 2.66 -8.96
N SER A 94 -3.77 3.28 -8.99
CA SER A 94 -2.49 2.56 -9.07
C SER A 94 -2.26 1.68 -7.84
N ILE A 95 -2.52 2.18 -6.63
CA ILE A 95 -2.45 1.38 -5.39
C ILE A 95 -3.43 0.21 -5.45
N LEU A 96 -4.66 0.44 -5.89
CA LEU A 96 -5.69 -0.60 -5.97
C LEU A 96 -5.33 -1.69 -6.98
N PHE A 97 -4.87 -1.31 -8.18
CA PHE A 97 -4.39 -2.25 -9.19
C PHE A 97 -3.12 -3.00 -8.74
N CYS A 98 -2.23 -2.34 -8.01
CA CYS A 98 -1.05 -2.99 -7.42
C CYS A 98 -1.46 -4.05 -6.39
N LEU A 99 -2.40 -3.73 -5.51
CA LEU A 99 -2.89 -4.66 -4.48
C LEU A 99 -3.56 -5.88 -5.12
N ILE A 100 -4.42 -5.67 -6.12
CA ILE A 100 -5.05 -6.76 -6.88
C ILE A 100 -4.00 -7.59 -7.62
N GLY A 101 -3.02 -6.92 -8.24
CA GLY A 101 -1.92 -7.56 -8.98
C GLY A 101 -0.98 -8.38 -8.12
N VAL A 102 -0.97 -8.19 -6.80
CA VAL A 102 -0.23 -9.02 -5.85
C VAL A 102 -1.12 -10.11 -5.25
N ILE A 103 -2.35 -9.77 -4.82
CA ILE A 103 -3.25 -10.72 -4.15
C ILE A 103 -3.75 -11.82 -5.08
N VAL A 104 -4.19 -11.46 -6.30
CA VAL A 104 -4.82 -12.43 -7.21
C VAL A 104 -3.82 -13.51 -7.67
N PRO A 105 -2.60 -13.17 -8.12
CA PRO A 105 -1.61 -14.18 -8.47
C PRO A 105 -1.16 -15.00 -7.26
N ALA A 106 -1.09 -14.40 -6.06
CA ALA A 106 -0.66 -15.09 -4.85
C ALA A 106 -1.59 -16.24 -4.47
N ILE A 107 -2.90 -16.07 -4.71
CA ILE A 107 -3.91 -17.09 -4.41
C ILE A 107 -3.99 -18.15 -5.51
N LEU A 108 -3.85 -17.76 -6.79
CA LEU A 108 -4.11 -18.66 -7.93
C LEU A 108 -2.90 -19.46 -8.39
N ILE A 109 -1.71 -18.87 -8.40
CA ILE A 109 -0.49 -19.46 -8.97
C ILE A 109 0.44 -19.97 -7.85
N GLY A 110 0.22 -19.53 -6.62
CA GLY A 110 1.15 -19.71 -5.51
C GLY A 110 2.24 -18.62 -5.52
N ILE A 111 3.04 -18.57 -4.46
CA ILE A 111 4.08 -17.56 -4.34
C ILE A 111 5.30 -18.03 -5.15
N SER A 112 5.63 -17.26 -6.19
CA SER A 112 6.67 -17.57 -7.17
C SER A 112 7.27 -16.28 -7.72
N GLU A 113 8.43 -16.35 -8.37
CA GLU A 113 9.10 -15.22 -9.02
C GLU A 113 8.19 -14.49 -10.02
N GLN A 114 7.27 -15.22 -10.65
CA GLN A 114 6.30 -14.65 -11.60
C GLN A 114 5.36 -13.64 -10.94
N LEU A 115 5.12 -13.76 -9.63
CA LEU A 115 4.28 -12.84 -8.86
C LEU A 115 4.81 -11.40 -8.92
N VAL A 116 6.13 -11.24 -8.82
CA VAL A 116 6.80 -9.94 -8.89
C VAL A 116 6.59 -9.32 -10.27
N MET A 117 6.69 -10.12 -11.33
CA MET A 117 6.47 -9.65 -12.70
C MET A 117 5.03 -9.18 -12.92
N TYR A 118 4.04 -9.93 -12.41
CA TYR A 118 2.63 -9.54 -12.49
C TYR A 118 2.34 -8.27 -11.69
N ALA A 119 2.86 -8.17 -10.46
CA ALA A 119 2.68 -6.98 -9.63
C ALA A 119 3.28 -5.73 -10.26
N PHE A 120 4.47 -5.86 -10.85
CA PHE A 120 5.15 -4.78 -11.54
C PHE A 120 4.40 -4.35 -12.80
N ALA A 121 3.95 -5.32 -13.62
CA ALA A 121 3.15 -5.05 -14.81
C ALA A 121 1.81 -4.39 -14.46
N ALA A 122 1.12 -4.87 -13.42
CA ALA A 122 -0.14 -4.29 -12.94
C ALA A 122 0.06 -2.87 -12.39
N CYS A 123 1.17 -2.60 -11.71
CA CYS A 123 1.50 -1.27 -11.21
C CYS A 123 1.75 -0.29 -12.36
N ILE A 124 2.57 -0.67 -13.35
CA ILE A 124 2.81 0.14 -14.56
C ILE A 124 1.50 0.39 -15.30
N PHE A 125 0.68 -0.64 -15.47
CA PHE A 125 -0.63 -0.52 -16.12
C PHE A 125 -1.55 0.46 -15.37
N GLY A 126 -1.62 0.35 -14.04
CA GLY A 126 -2.40 1.27 -13.20
C GLY A 126 -1.95 2.73 -13.34
N ILE A 127 -0.64 2.96 -13.44
CA ILE A 127 -0.07 4.30 -13.66
C ILE A 127 -0.40 4.82 -15.06
N LEU A 128 -0.23 3.99 -16.10
CA LEU A 128 -0.56 4.36 -17.48
C LEU A 128 -2.05 4.71 -17.61
N VAL A 129 -2.94 3.88 -17.07
CA VAL A 129 -4.39 4.15 -17.04
C VAL A 129 -4.66 5.46 -16.29
N GLY A 130 -4.02 5.67 -15.15
CA GLY A 130 -4.15 6.91 -14.37
C GLY A 130 -3.75 8.17 -15.15
N MET A 131 -2.63 8.11 -15.91
CA MET A 131 -2.20 9.20 -16.78
C MET A 131 -3.16 9.42 -17.97
N ILE A 132 -3.66 8.34 -18.59
CA ILE A 132 -4.61 8.43 -19.71
C ILE A 132 -5.93 9.08 -19.26
N VAL A 133 -6.47 8.67 -18.11
CA VAL A 133 -7.69 9.26 -17.53
C VAL A 133 -7.50 10.75 -17.26
N GLU A 134 -6.33 11.14 -16.76
CA GLU A 134 -6.00 12.55 -16.52
C GLU A 134 -5.86 13.35 -17.82
N TRP A 135 -5.27 12.76 -18.85
CA TRP A 135 -5.18 13.36 -20.19
C TRP A 135 -6.56 13.57 -20.82
N ILE A 136 -7.45 12.56 -20.74
CA ILE A 136 -8.84 12.65 -21.22
C ILE A 136 -9.63 13.70 -20.43
N ARG A 137 -9.48 13.76 -19.10
CA ARG A 137 -10.13 14.80 -18.28
C ARG A 137 -9.63 16.19 -18.63
N LYS A 138 -8.34 16.35 -18.93
CA LYS A 138 -7.76 17.64 -19.33
C LYS A 138 -8.25 18.08 -20.70
N LEU A 139 -8.55 17.14 -21.60
CA LEU A 139 -9.22 17.40 -22.88
C LEU A 139 -10.70 17.73 -22.71
N SER A 140 -11.41 16.99 -21.84
CA SER A 140 -12.84 17.19 -21.57
C SER A 140 -13.16 18.44 -20.73
N GLY A 141 -12.25 18.86 -19.85
CA GLY A 141 -12.43 20.00 -18.93
C GLY A 141 -12.12 21.36 -19.55
N ARG A 142 -11.67 21.43 -20.81
CA ARG A 142 -11.41 22.69 -21.52
C ARG A 142 -12.62 23.22 -22.30
N SER A 143 -13.75 22.51 -22.30
CA SER A 143 -14.97 22.90 -23.03
C SER A 143 -15.95 23.77 -22.22
N THR A 144 -15.74 23.96 -20.90
CA THR A 144 -16.71 24.67 -20.03
C THR A 144 -16.11 25.87 -19.29
N ASN A 145 -15.03 26.47 -19.81
CA ASN A 145 -14.52 27.76 -19.33
C ASN A 145 -14.24 28.71 -20.51
N GLY A 146 -15.17 28.69 -21.48
CA GLY A 146 -15.17 29.58 -22.63
C GLY A 146 -16.58 30.07 -22.91
N LEU A 147 -17.26 30.61 -21.90
CA LEU A 147 -18.33 31.60 -22.04
C LEU A 147 -18.85 32.03 -20.65
N LYS A 148 -18.66 33.34 -20.41
CA LYS A 148 -19.09 34.19 -19.27
C LYS A 148 -18.12 34.31 -18.11
#